data_AF-A0A8J5CR24-F1
#
_entry.id   AF-A0A8J5CR24-F1
#
_cell.length_a   1.000
_cell.length_b   1.000
_cell.length_c   1.000
_cell.angle_alpha   90.00
_cell.angle_beta   90.00
_cell.angle_gamma   90.00
#
_symmetry.space_group_name_H-M   'P 1'
#
loop_
_entity.id
_entity.type
_entity.pdbx_description
1 polymer ?
#
loop_
_entity_poly.entity_id
_entity_poly.type
_entity_poly.pdbx_seq_one_letter_code
_entity_poly.pdbx_strand_id
1 'polypeptide(L)'
;MAFDTTAANTGMVQGACIRIERALEKPLVWLACRHHILEVVLKDVFKAGMGPSSGPNIALFKRLQNRWPIVDQSRPQPLTPTALSSDEEAHRLEMLGHLKRLLDYGNHPREDYKEIILLSVAYLGGGVPTSFSAPGAYHMARWMAKAIYAVKIMLFHDQLEMNRRELAGIRRVAFFVTMVYAKYWNEAMIPSYAAKNDLDFITDVKRICDDGVASVAERAMRRHLWYLSENLIRTGHLR
;
A
#
# COMPACT_ATOMS: atom_id res chain seq x y z
N MET A 1 -11.88 -19.49 -9.69
CA MET A 1 -12.50 -19.17 -8.38
C MET A 1 -11.73 -18.03 -7.75
N ALA A 2 -12.40 -16.90 -7.47
CA ALA A 2 -11.78 -15.75 -6.81
C ALA A 2 -12.10 -15.75 -5.31
N PHE A 3 -11.14 -15.42 -4.46
CA PHE A 3 -11.30 -15.48 -3.01
C PHE A 3 -10.32 -14.54 -2.28
N ASP A 4 -10.66 -14.10 -1.08
CA ASP A 4 -9.69 -13.49 -0.15
C ASP A 4 -8.77 -14.57 0.44
N THR A 5 -7.53 -14.22 0.77
CA THR A 5 -6.53 -15.18 1.28
C THR A 5 -6.66 -15.48 2.77
N THR A 6 -7.84 -15.32 3.37
CA THR A 6 -8.07 -15.74 4.76
C THR A 6 -7.89 -17.25 4.90
N ALA A 7 -7.57 -17.70 6.12
CA ALA A 7 -7.39 -19.12 6.42
C ALA A 7 -8.67 -19.94 6.19
N ALA A 8 -9.85 -19.33 6.33
CA ALA A 8 -11.13 -19.96 6.05
C ALA A 8 -11.27 -20.36 4.56
N ASN A 9 -10.68 -19.58 3.65
CA ASN A 9 -10.70 -19.85 2.22
C ASN A 9 -9.55 -20.75 1.78
N THR A 10 -8.34 -20.51 2.30
CA THR A 10 -7.09 -21.14 1.82
C THR A 10 -6.62 -22.34 2.64
N GLY A 11 -7.32 -22.71 3.72
CA GLY A 11 -6.92 -23.83 4.58
C GLY A 11 -6.76 -25.15 3.82
N MET A 12 -5.61 -25.82 3.99
CA MET A 12 -5.25 -27.02 3.21
C MET A 12 -6.22 -28.21 3.38
N VAL A 13 -6.91 -28.32 4.52
CA VAL A 13 -7.78 -29.46 4.84
C VAL A 13 -9.27 -29.11 4.77
N GLN A 14 -9.62 -27.92 5.26
CA GLN A 14 -11.00 -27.47 5.47
C GLN A 14 -11.31 -26.12 4.82
N GLY A 15 -10.38 -25.58 4.03
CA GLY A 15 -10.58 -24.31 3.32
C GLY A 15 -11.73 -24.42 2.32
N ALA A 16 -12.46 -23.32 2.16
CA ALA A 16 -13.58 -23.24 1.21
C ALA A 16 -13.15 -23.66 -0.21
N CYS A 17 -11.95 -23.25 -0.65
CA CYS A 17 -11.41 -23.61 -1.96
C CYS A 17 -11.31 -25.13 -2.15
N ILE A 18 -10.73 -25.84 -1.18
CA ILE A 18 -10.58 -27.31 -1.20
C ILE A 18 -11.94 -28.01 -1.15
N ARG A 19 -12.88 -27.49 -0.35
CA ARG A 19 -14.24 -28.05 -0.24
C ARG A 19 -15.02 -27.93 -1.55
N ILE A 20 -14.91 -26.79 -2.24
CA ILE A 20 -15.56 -26.56 -3.52
C ILE A 20 -14.98 -27.48 -4.60
N GLU A 21 -13.66 -27.62 -4.67
CA GLU A 21 -13.02 -28.54 -5.63
C GLU A 21 -13.44 -30.00 -5.41
N ARG A 22 -13.54 -30.44 -4.14
CA ARG A 22 -14.04 -31.78 -3.80
C ARG A 22 -15.50 -31.96 -4.21
N ALA A 23 -16.35 -30.97 -3.94
CA ALA A 23 -17.77 -31.05 -4.29
C ALA A 23 -18.01 -31.04 -5.81
N LEU A 24 -17.13 -30.40 -6.58
CA LEU A 24 -17.21 -30.34 -8.05
C LEU A 24 -16.41 -31.46 -8.74
N GLU A 25 -15.65 -32.25 -7.97
CA GLU A 25 -14.74 -33.29 -8.45
C GLU A 25 -13.79 -32.81 -9.56
N LYS A 26 -13.42 -31.52 -9.52
CA LYS A 26 -12.61 -30.87 -10.55
C LYS A 26 -11.61 -29.89 -9.92
N PRO A 27 -10.37 -29.84 -10.42
CA PRO A 27 -9.42 -28.81 -10.03
C PRO A 27 -9.90 -27.45 -10.54
N LEU A 28 -9.77 -26.41 -9.71
CA LEU A 28 -10.13 -25.04 -10.08
C LEU A 28 -8.90 -24.15 -10.14
N VAL A 29 -8.93 -23.17 -11.04
CA VAL A 29 -7.94 -22.10 -11.02
C VAL A 29 -8.22 -21.18 -9.84
N TRP A 30 -7.26 -21.07 -8.91
CA TRP A 30 -7.34 -20.23 -7.74
C TRP A 30 -6.87 -18.81 -8.05
N LEU A 31 -7.76 -17.83 -7.87
CA LEU A 31 -7.50 -16.41 -8.10
C LEU A 31 -7.54 -15.66 -6.76
N ALA A 32 -6.44 -15.73 -6.02
CA ALA A 32 -6.29 -15.01 -4.77
C ALA A 32 -6.40 -13.49 -4.97
N CYS A 33 -7.19 -12.83 -4.13
CA CYS A 33 -7.39 -11.39 -4.17
C CYS A 33 -6.11 -10.66 -3.76
N ARG A 34 -5.48 -9.94 -4.72
CA ARG A 34 -4.24 -9.20 -4.48
C ARG A 34 -4.44 -7.95 -3.63
N HIS A 35 -5.59 -7.29 -3.74
CA HIS A 35 -5.95 -6.24 -2.79
C HIS A 35 -5.93 -6.77 -1.36
N HIS A 36 -6.51 -7.95 -1.08
CA HIS A 36 -6.49 -8.49 0.27
C HIS A 36 -5.08 -8.80 0.79
N ILE A 37 -4.19 -9.30 -0.07
CA ILE A 37 -2.78 -9.51 0.30
C ILE A 37 -2.11 -8.17 0.64
N LEU A 38 -2.31 -7.15 -0.19
CA LEU A 38 -1.75 -5.82 0.04
C LEU A 38 -2.35 -5.17 1.30
N GLU A 39 -3.64 -5.40 1.62
CA GLU A 39 -4.24 -4.97 2.88
C GLU A 39 -3.51 -5.59 4.09
N VAL A 40 -3.20 -6.88 4.02
CA VAL A 40 -2.44 -7.59 5.07
C VAL A 40 -1.02 -7.03 5.19
N VAL A 41 -0.36 -6.72 4.07
CA VAL A 41 0.96 -6.09 4.09
C VAL A 41 0.92 -4.71 4.73
N LEU A 42 0.01 -3.84 4.28
CA LEU A 42 -0.16 -2.49 4.83
C LEU A 42 -0.49 -2.55 6.32
N LYS A 43 -1.34 -3.49 6.75
CA LYS A 43 -1.65 -3.72 8.16
C LYS A 43 -0.39 -3.98 8.98
N ASP A 44 0.46 -4.89 8.52
CA ASP A 44 1.65 -5.33 9.25
C ASP A 44 2.71 -4.21 9.24
N VAL A 45 2.93 -3.52 8.11
CA VAL A 45 3.82 -2.35 8.00
C VAL A 45 3.34 -1.22 8.91
N PHE A 46 2.05 -0.91 8.89
CA PHE A 46 1.48 0.12 9.77
C PHE A 46 1.68 -0.25 11.24
N LYS A 47 1.47 -1.52 11.60
CA LYS A 47 1.72 -2.02 12.97
C LYS A 47 3.19 -1.92 13.36
N ALA A 48 4.12 -2.14 12.43
CA ALA A 48 5.55 -2.01 12.71
C ALA A 48 5.99 -0.56 12.88
N GLY A 49 5.41 0.38 12.12
CA GLY A 49 5.72 1.80 12.21
C GLY A 49 5.05 2.50 13.40
N MET A 50 3.78 2.19 13.65
CA MET A 50 2.92 2.90 14.60
C MET A 50 2.56 2.07 15.85
N GLY A 51 3.11 0.86 15.98
CA GLY A 51 2.72 -0.09 17.01
C GLY A 51 1.34 -0.74 16.77
N PRO A 52 0.88 -1.63 17.67
CA PRO A 52 -0.46 -2.19 17.62
C PRO A 52 -1.52 -1.08 17.45
N SER A 53 -2.58 -1.37 16.69
CA SER A 53 -3.74 -0.47 16.56
C SER A 53 -4.41 -0.32 17.94
N SER A 54 -3.84 0.58 18.72
CA SER A 54 -4.19 0.98 20.07
C SER A 54 -4.76 2.41 20.02
N GLY A 55 -5.30 2.91 21.13
CA GLY A 55 -5.82 4.27 21.23
C GLY A 55 -4.96 5.37 20.57
N PRO A 56 -3.61 5.36 20.69
CA PRO A 56 -2.72 6.36 20.09
C PRO A 56 -2.83 6.53 18.57
N ASN A 57 -3.01 5.46 17.79
CA ASN A 57 -3.10 5.56 16.33
C ASN A 57 -4.43 6.17 15.89
N ILE A 58 -5.51 5.76 16.57
CA ILE A 58 -6.81 6.40 16.44
C ILE A 58 -6.73 7.87 16.86
N ALA A 59 -5.97 8.19 17.91
CA ALA A 59 -5.83 9.55 18.41
C ALA A 59 -5.14 10.46 17.38
N LEU A 60 -4.08 10.00 16.70
CA LEU A 60 -3.43 10.78 15.64
C LEU A 60 -4.39 11.04 14.46
N PHE A 61 -5.15 10.04 14.04
CA PHE A 61 -6.14 10.20 12.96
C PHE A 61 -7.25 11.18 13.39
N LYS A 62 -7.73 11.07 14.63
CA LYS A 62 -8.70 11.98 15.22
C LYS A 62 -8.16 13.41 15.34
N ARG A 63 -6.87 13.60 15.68
CA ARG A 63 -6.22 14.92 15.69
C ARG A 63 -6.23 15.55 14.31
N LEU A 64 -5.88 14.81 13.26
CA LEU A 64 -5.97 15.31 11.88
C LEU A 64 -7.41 15.69 11.53
N GLN A 65 -8.39 14.82 11.81
CA GLN A 65 -9.81 15.14 11.55
C GLN A 65 -10.28 16.41 12.25
N ASN A 66 -9.97 16.55 13.54
CA ASN A 66 -10.37 17.70 14.33
C ASN A 66 -9.68 18.99 13.86
N ARG A 67 -8.42 18.90 13.43
CA ARG A 67 -7.63 20.04 12.93
C ARG A 67 -7.98 20.40 11.49
N TRP A 68 -8.54 19.48 10.70
CA TRP A 68 -8.79 19.64 9.27
C TRP A 68 -9.44 20.97 8.85
N PRO A 69 -10.45 21.52 9.56
CA PRO A 69 -11.08 22.79 9.17
C PRO A 69 -10.13 24.00 9.13
N ILE A 70 -9.00 23.91 9.82
CA ILE A 70 -8.00 24.98 9.95
C ILE A 70 -6.62 24.56 9.45
N VAL A 71 -6.50 23.42 8.76
CA VAL A 71 -5.29 23.05 8.02
C VAL A 71 -5.21 23.91 6.77
N ASP A 72 -4.09 24.60 6.60
CA ASP A 72 -3.75 25.29 5.37
C ASP A 72 -3.30 24.27 4.32
N GLN A 73 -4.26 23.89 3.46
CA GLN A 73 -4.06 22.93 2.38
C GLN A 73 -3.17 23.47 1.25
N SER A 74 -2.88 24.77 1.22
CA SER A 74 -1.97 25.37 0.23
C SER A 74 -0.49 25.16 0.56
N ARG A 75 -0.19 24.73 1.79
CA ARG A 75 1.17 24.45 2.29
C ARG A 75 1.38 22.99 2.66
N PRO A 76 1.27 22.05 1.70
CA PRO A 76 1.72 20.69 1.94
C PRO A 76 3.25 20.63 2.09
N GLN A 77 3.74 19.58 2.72
CA GLN A 77 5.14 19.24 2.93
C GLN A 77 5.50 17.99 2.10
N PRO A 78 5.92 18.14 0.84
CA PRO A 78 6.41 17.03 0.03
C PRO A 78 7.67 16.40 0.62
N LEU A 79 7.93 15.16 0.21
CA LEU A 79 9.19 14.46 0.42
C LEU A 79 10.33 15.29 -0.18
N THR A 80 11.27 15.68 0.67
CA THR A 80 12.41 16.51 0.27
C THR A 80 13.47 15.65 -0.42
N PRO A 81 13.86 15.93 -1.68
CA PRO A 81 14.83 15.11 -2.42
C PRO A 81 16.21 15.03 -1.77
N THR A 82 16.62 16.05 -1.02
CA THR A 82 17.93 16.08 -0.31
C THR A 82 18.04 15.05 0.81
N ALA A 83 16.93 14.43 1.22
CA ALA A 83 16.89 13.34 2.19
C ALA A 83 16.98 11.95 1.54
N LEU A 84 17.04 11.87 0.20
CA LEU A 84 17.07 10.61 -0.55
C LEU A 84 18.47 10.33 -1.10
N SER A 85 18.84 9.05 -1.11
CA SER A 85 19.96 8.56 -1.91
C SER A 85 19.66 8.68 -3.42
N SER A 86 20.71 8.57 -4.24
CA SER A 86 20.55 8.64 -5.70
C SER A 86 19.61 7.57 -6.27
N ASP A 87 19.58 6.37 -5.69
CA ASP A 87 18.68 5.28 -6.12
C ASP A 87 17.23 5.56 -5.70
N GLU A 88 17.01 6.03 -4.47
CA GLU A 88 15.68 6.43 -4.00
C GLU A 88 15.12 7.60 -4.81
N GLU A 89 15.96 8.57 -5.20
CA GLU A 89 15.54 9.70 -6.03
C GLU A 89 15.20 9.25 -7.46
N ALA A 90 16.00 8.37 -8.05
CA ALA A 90 15.68 7.79 -9.36
C ALA A 90 14.35 7.02 -9.32
N HIS A 91 14.16 6.21 -8.27
CA HIS A 91 12.90 5.49 -8.05
C HIS A 91 11.72 6.43 -7.81
N ARG A 92 11.91 7.53 -7.08
CA ARG A 92 10.87 8.55 -6.87
C ARG A 92 10.38 9.12 -8.19
N LEU A 93 11.29 9.44 -9.11
CA LEU A 93 10.94 9.97 -10.43
C LEU A 93 10.21 8.94 -11.28
N GLU A 94 10.63 7.67 -11.25
CA GLU A 94 9.94 6.57 -11.92
C GLU A 94 8.51 6.40 -11.39
N MET A 95 8.37 6.35 -10.07
CA MET A 95 7.09 6.24 -9.37
C MET A 95 6.17 7.42 -9.69
N LEU A 96 6.69 8.64 -9.66
CA LEU A 96 5.94 9.83 -10.07
C LEU A 96 5.41 9.72 -11.51
N GLY A 97 6.27 9.32 -12.45
CA GLY A 97 5.87 9.13 -13.84
C GLY A 97 4.79 8.05 -13.97
N HIS A 98 4.91 6.97 -13.23
CA HIS A 98 3.92 5.89 -13.20
C HIS A 98 2.57 6.36 -12.63
N LEU A 99 2.57 7.00 -11.46
CA LEU A 99 1.36 7.48 -10.78
C LEU A 99 0.63 8.55 -11.60
N LYS A 100 1.36 9.46 -12.27
CA LYS A 100 0.75 10.44 -13.18
C LYS A 100 0.06 9.76 -14.37
N ARG A 101 0.70 8.76 -14.99
CA ARG A 101 0.04 7.97 -16.05
C ARG A 101 -1.22 7.26 -15.55
N LEU A 102 -1.21 6.76 -14.31
CA LEU A 102 -2.41 6.19 -13.70
C LEU A 102 -3.51 7.23 -13.49
N LEU A 103 -3.20 8.48 -13.16
CA LEU A 103 -4.21 9.54 -13.06
C LEU A 103 -4.83 9.88 -14.42
N ASP A 104 -4.01 9.92 -15.47
CA ASP A 104 -4.45 10.33 -16.81
C ASP A 104 -5.24 9.22 -17.53
N TYR A 105 -4.79 7.95 -17.38
CA TYR A 105 -5.28 6.82 -18.18
C TYR A 105 -5.82 5.65 -17.36
N GLY A 106 -5.65 5.67 -16.04
CA GLY A 106 -6.07 4.58 -15.15
C GLY A 106 -7.57 4.54 -14.93
N ASN A 107 -8.11 3.33 -14.78
CA ASN A 107 -9.48 3.12 -14.33
C ASN A 107 -9.50 3.06 -12.79
N HIS A 108 -10.17 4.03 -12.16
CA HIS A 108 -10.29 4.13 -10.70
C HIS A 108 -11.71 3.78 -10.28
N PRO A 109 -12.02 2.50 -9.99
CA PRO A 109 -13.38 2.07 -9.67
C PRO A 109 -13.89 2.61 -8.32
N ARG A 110 -12.99 3.17 -7.50
CA ARG A 110 -13.30 3.77 -6.21
C ARG A 110 -12.54 5.07 -6.02
N GLU A 111 -13.19 6.05 -5.39
CA GLU A 111 -12.60 7.36 -5.13
C GLU A 111 -11.38 7.29 -4.21
N ASP A 112 -11.36 6.36 -3.24
CA ASP A 112 -10.22 6.20 -2.33
C ASP A 112 -8.95 5.67 -3.04
N TYR A 113 -9.10 4.99 -4.18
CA TYR A 113 -7.97 4.52 -5.00
C TYR A 113 -7.36 5.70 -5.77
N LYS A 114 -8.21 6.56 -6.33
CA LYS A 114 -7.77 7.81 -6.96
C LYS A 114 -7.13 8.74 -5.95
N GLU A 115 -7.72 8.85 -4.75
CA GLU A 115 -7.21 9.70 -3.68
C GLU A 115 -5.79 9.29 -3.26
N ILE A 116 -5.52 7.99 -3.07
CA ILE A 116 -4.16 7.57 -2.69
C ILE A 116 -3.12 7.90 -3.76
N ILE A 117 -3.49 7.83 -5.05
CA ILE A 117 -2.59 8.24 -6.14
C ILE A 117 -2.34 9.75 -6.11
N LEU A 118 -3.40 10.56 -5.99
CA LEU A 118 -3.28 12.03 -5.91
C LEU A 118 -2.39 12.46 -4.73
N LEU A 119 -2.63 11.88 -3.56
CA LEU A 119 -1.82 12.12 -2.37
C LEU A 119 -0.37 11.69 -2.56
N SER A 120 -0.14 10.55 -3.20
CA SER A 120 1.21 10.06 -3.49
C SER A 120 1.94 11.00 -4.45
N VAL A 121 1.29 11.45 -5.53
CA VAL A 121 1.87 12.44 -6.45
C VAL A 121 2.22 13.74 -5.72
N ALA A 122 1.32 14.24 -4.87
CA ALA A 122 1.57 15.44 -4.07
C ALA A 122 2.76 15.26 -3.13
N TYR A 123 2.80 14.15 -2.39
CA TYR A 123 3.86 13.86 -1.45
C TYR A 123 5.20 13.65 -2.13
N LEU A 124 5.24 13.00 -3.29
CA LEU A 124 6.47 12.81 -4.04
C LEU A 124 6.92 14.08 -4.79
N GLY A 125 6.22 15.21 -4.67
CA GLY A 125 6.61 16.48 -5.30
C GLY A 125 6.22 16.61 -6.77
N GLY A 126 5.24 15.82 -7.23
CA GLY A 126 4.74 15.84 -8.61
C GLY A 126 3.74 16.95 -8.93
N GLY A 127 3.37 17.76 -7.94
CA GLY A 127 2.36 18.81 -8.02
C GLY A 127 1.26 18.61 -6.98
N VAL A 128 0.65 19.72 -6.52
CA VAL A 128 -0.38 19.71 -5.48
C VAL A 128 -1.76 19.70 -6.15
N PRO A 129 -2.71 18.86 -5.71
CA PRO A 129 -4.08 18.92 -6.21
C PRO A 129 -4.75 20.25 -5.82
N THR A 130 -5.76 20.67 -6.57
CA THR A 130 -6.50 21.92 -6.30
C THR A 130 -7.15 21.94 -4.91
N SER A 131 -7.53 20.77 -4.39
CA SER A 131 -7.97 20.60 -3.01
C SER A 131 -7.70 19.17 -2.54
N PHE A 132 -7.55 18.99 -1.23
CA PHE A 132 -7.49 17.67 -0.63
C PHE A 132 -8.86 17.30 -0.07
N SER A 133 -9.33 16.09 -0.36
CA SER A 133 -10.54 15.55 0.24
C SER A 133 -10.44 15.58 1.76
N ALA A 134 -11.55 15.75 2.48
CA ALA A 134 -11.53 15.67 3.94
C ALA A 134 -11.17 14.24 4.41
N PRO A 135 -10.46 14.08 5.55
CA PRO A 135 -10.15 12.76 6.09
C PRO A 135 -11.44 11.99 6.44
N GLY A 136 -11.72 10.93 5.68
CA GLY A 136 -12.90 10.09 5.85
C GLY A 136 -12.85 9.21 7.11
N ALA A 137 -13.89 8.40 7.32
CA ALA A 137 -13.97 7.53 8.49
C ALA A 137 -12.87 6.44 8.49
N TYR A 138 -12.19 6.29 9.63
CA TYR A 138 -11.01 5.41 9.79
C TYR A 138 -11.29 4.11 10.56
N HIS A 139 -12.53 3.60 10.50
CA HIS A 139 -12.88 2.33 11.17
C HIS A 139 -11.87 1.21 10.82
N MET A 140 -11.62 0.31 11.77
CA MET A 140 -10.52 -0.68 11.69
C MET A 140 -10.53 -1.59 10.45
N ALA A 141 -11.70 -1.75 9.80
CA ALA A 141 -11.86 -2.54 8.59
C ALA A 141 -11.52 -1.79 7.28
N ARG A 142 -11.29 -0.48 7.32
CA ARG A 142 -10.97 0.35 6.13
C ARG A 142 -9.46 0.51 5.98
N TRP A 143 -8.81 -0.49 5.39
CA TRP A 143 -7.35 -0.53 5.24
C TRP A 143 -6.79 0.64 4.42
N MET A 144 -7.48 1.02 3.33
CA MET A 144 -7.09 2.19 2.53
C MET A 144 -7.04 3.49 3.35
N ALA A 145 -7.90 3.62 4.38
CA ALA A 145 -7.85 4.78 5.26
C ALA A 145 -6.48 4.90 5.95
N LYS A 146 -5.82 3.80 6.33
CA LYS A 146 -4.48 3.87 6.94
C LYS A 146 -3.43 4.46 6.00
N ALA A 147 -3.48 4.09 4.72
CA ALA A 147 -2.59 4.64 3.70
C ALA A 147 -2.88 6.13 3.48
N ILE A 148 -4.15 6.49 3.25
CA ILE A 148 -4.58 7.88 3.02
C ILE A 148 -4.21 8.78 4.21
N TYR A 149 -4.50 8.34 5.44
CA TYR A 149 -4.16 9.10 6.63
C TYR A 149 -2.66 9.26 6.80
N ALA A 150 -1.87 8.20 6.59
CA ALA A 150 -0.42 8.30 6.72
C ALA A 150 0.17 9.37 5.80
N VAL A 151 -0.26 9.39 4.53
CA VAL A 151 0.22 10.38 3.55
C VAL A 151 -0.28 11.78 3.89
N LYS A 152 -1.56 11.96 4.25
CA LYS A 152 -2.10 13.26 4.67
C LYS A 152 -1.40 13.82 5.91
N ILE A 153 -1.17 12.98 6.91
CA ILE A 153 -0.47 13.39 8.13
C ILE A 153 0.93 13.88 7.75
N MET A 154 1.66 13.16 6.89
CA MET A 154 2.99 13.60 6.46
C MET A 154 2.96 14.87 5.62
N LEU A 155 1.98 15.04 4.74
CA LEU A 155 1.79 16.27 3.96
C LEU A 155 1.52 17.50 4.85
N PHE A 156 0.92 17.34 6.02
CA PHE A 156 0.56 18.46 6.90
C PHE A 156 1.17 18.37 8.30
N HIS A 157 2.28 17.63 8.44
CA HIS A 157 2.85 17.30 9.75
C HIS A 157 3.36 18.53 10.51
N ASP A 158 3.75 19.60 9.83
CA ASP A 158 4.16 20.87 10.41
C ASP A 158 2.98 21.66 11.01
N GLN A 159 1.76 21.31 10.62
CA GLN A 159 0.52 21.90 11.12
C GLN A 159 -0.18 21.02 12.18
N LEU A 160 0.48 19.93 12.60
CA LEU A 160 -0.04 18.95 13.54
C LEU A 160 0.90 18.78 14.74
N GLU A 161 0.32 18.64 15.93
CA GLU A 161 1.08 18.29 17.13
C GLU A 161 1.39 16.79 17.14
N MET A 162 2.67 16.46 16.97
CA MET A 162 3.17 15.09 16.94
C MET A 162 4.44 14.94 17.77
N ASN A 163 4.52 13.83 18.51
CA ASN A 163 5.78 13.47 19.16
C ASN A 163 6.76 12.83 18.17
N ARG A 164 8.03 12.74 18.56
CA ARG A 164 9.10 12.19 17.70
C ARG A 164 8.84 10.75 17.23
N ARG A 165 8.20 9.92 18.06
CA ARG A 165 7.89 8.52 17.72
C ARG A 165 6.77 8.44 16.68
N GLU A 166 5.70 9.22 16.87
CA GLU A 166 4.60 9.33 15.90
C GLU A 166 5.09 9.81 14.55
N LEU A 167 5.93 10.86 14.54
CA LEU A 167 6.51 11.40 13.31
C LEU A 167 7.40 10.38 12.60
N ALA A 168 8.30 9.72 13.32
CA ALA A 168 9.17 8.69 12.73
C ALA A 168 8.37 7.51 12.17
N GLY A 169 7.37 7.04 12.91
CA GLY A 169 6.51 5.92 12.51
C GLY A 169 5.69 6.24 11.26
N ILE A 170 4.98 7.37 11.26
CA ILE A 170 4.09 7.72 10.16
C ILE A 170 4.88 8.11 8.91
N ARG A 171 6.08 8.68 9.06
CA ARG A 171 7.01 8.93 7.95
C ARG A 171 7.39 7.63 7.24
N ARG A 172 7.78 6.59 7.98
CA ARG A 172 8.12 5.28 7.39
C ARG A 172 6.94 4.67 6.65
N VAL A 173 5.74 4.75 7.23
CA VAL A 173 4.52 4.24 6.60
C VAL A 173 4.17 5.03 5.34
N ALA A 174 4.16 6.36 5.39
CA ALA A 174 3.84 7.20 4.24
C ALA A 174 4.85 6.98 3.12
N PHE A 175 6.14 6.92 3.43
CA PHE A 175 7.20 6.64 2.47
C PHE A 175 6.98 5.29 1.77
N PHE A 176 6.76 4.20 2.52
CA PHE A 176 6.40 2.90 1.94
C PHE A 176 5.14 2.97 1.06
N VAL A 177 4.13 3.71 1.53
CA VAL A 177 2.85 3.83 0.81
C VAL A 177 3.06 4.50 -0.55
N THR A 178 3.78 5.62 -0.59
CA THR A 178 3.94 6.42 -1.81
C THR A 178 5.03 5.91 -2.73
N MET A 179 6.13 5.36 -2.17
CA MET A 179 7.26 4.87 -2.95
C MET A 179 7.08 3.44 -3.43
N VAL A 180 6.14 2.66 -2.89
CA VAL A 180 5.98 1.26 -3.30
C VAL A 180 4.50 0.89 -3.44
N TYR A 181 3.77 0.91 -2.33
CA TYR A 181 2.42 0.31 -2.22
C TYR A 181 1.42 0.85 -3.24
N ALA A 182 1.41 2.16 -3.49
CA ALA A 182 0.41 2.82 -4.33
C ALA A 182 0.38 2.25 -5.76
N LYS A 183 1.54 1.94 -6.35
CA LYS A 183 1.64 1.28 -7.66
C LYS A 183 0.96 -0.09 -7.63
N TYR A 184 1.42 -0.97 -6.74
CA TYR A 184 0.97 -2.36 -6.69
C TYR A 184 -0.49 -2.50 -6.29
N TRP A 185 -1.01 -1.58 -5.47
CA TRP A 185 -2.44 -1.52 -5.15
C TRP A 185 -3.29 -1.29 -6.39
N ASN A 186 -2.90 -0.36 -7.26
CA ASN A 186 -3.68 -0.05 -8.46
C ASN A 186 -3.54 -1.13 -9.54
N GLU A 187 -2.36 -1.75 -9.64
CA GLU A 187 -2.14 -2.85 -10.57
C GLU A 187 -2.74 -4.19 -10.09
N ALA A 188 -3.16 -4.30 -8.81
CA ALA A 188 -3.77 -5.50 -8.23
C ALA A 188 -5.05 -5.97 -8.97
N MET A 189 -5.65 -5.09 -9.78
CA MET A 189 -6.81 -5.39 -10.61
C MET A 189 -6.50 -6.22 -11.86
N ILE A 190 -5.22 -6.37 -12.23
CA ILE A 190 -4.78 -7.02 -13.47
C ILE A 190 -4.24 -8.41 -13.13
N PRO A 191 -5.04 -9.49 -13.28
CA PRO A 191 -4.63 -10.82 -12.80
C PRO A 191 -3.41 -11.38 -13.52
N SER A 192 -3.20 -11.02 -14.79
CA SER A 192 -2.05 -11.46 -15.58
C SER A 192 -0.72 -10.90 -15.06
N TYR A 193 -0.73 -9.82 -14.28
CA TYR A 193 0.46 -9.25 -13.68
C TYR A 193 0.74 -9.78 -12.28
N ALA A 194 -0.17 -10.57 -11.69
CA ALA A 194 -0.09 -10.97 -10.27
C ALA A 194 1.25 -11.61 -9.87
N ALA A 195 1.79 -12.55 -10.66
CA ALA A 195 3.07 -13.19 -10.31
C ALA A 195 4.26 -12.22 -10.39
N LYS A 196 4.31 -11.43 -11.47
CA LYS A 196 5.34 -10.41 -11.67
C LYS A 196 5.28 -9.34 -10.59
N ASN A 197 4.08 -8.83 -10.31
CA ASN A 197 3.86 -7.77 -9.33
C ASN A 197 4.21 -8.20 -7.92
N ASP A 198 3.92 -9.44 -7.52
CA ASP A 198 4.29 -9.92 -6.19
C ASP A 198 5.82 -10.01 -6.02
N LEU A 199 6.56 -10.38 -7.08
CA LEU A 199 8.03 -10.40 -7.08
C LEU A 199 8.66 -9.00 -7.13
N ASP A 200 8.15 -8.15 -8.01
CA ASP A 200 8.61 -6.77 -8.14
C ASP A 200 8.30 -5.98 -6.86
N PHE A 201 7.15 -6.22 -6.23
CA PHE A 201 6.81 -5.64 -4.93
C PHE A 201 7.86 -5.97 -3.88
N ILE A 202 8.25 -7.24 -3.74
CA ILE A 202 9.28 -7.65 -2.78
C ILE A 202 10.64 -7.00 -3.11
N THR A 203 10.96 -6.88 -4.40
CA THR A 203 12.21 -6.28 -4.89
C THR A 203 12.25 -4.79 -4.57
N ASP A 204 11.21 -4.04 -4.90
CA ASP A 204 11.10 -2.61 -4.62
C ASP A 204 11.07 -2.34 -3.11
N VAL A 205 10.34 -3.14 -2.32
CA VAL A 205 10.35 -3.02 -0.86
C VAL A 205 11.75 -3.14 -0.29
N LYS A 206 12.54 -4.12 -0.73
CA LYS A 206 13.91 -4.34 -0.24
C LYS A 206 14.89 -3.28 -0.71
N ARG A 207 14.69 -2.76 -1.91
CA ARG A 207 15.55 -1.74 -2.50
C ARG A 207 15.32 -0.37 -1.86
N ILE A 208 14.06 -0.03 -1.59
CA ILE A 208 13.65 1.34 -1.30
C ILE A 208 13.34 1.57 0.17
N CYS A 209 12.78 0.59 0.88
CA CYS A 209 12.37 0.77 2.28
C CYS A 209 13.48 0.36 3.26
N ASP A 210 13.43 0.92 4.47
CA ASP A 210 14.30 0.46 5.56
C ASP A 210 14.07 -1.01 5.93
N ASP A 211 15.10 -1.67 6.46
CA ASP A 211 15.09 -3.10 6.82
C ASP A 211 13.89 -3.53 7.68
N GLY A 212 13.43 -2.64 8.57
CA GLY A 212 12.30 -2.91 9.44
C GLY A 212 10.97 -2.98 8.68
N VAL A 213 10.74 -2.05 7.75
CA VAL A 213 9.56 -2.11 6.85
C VAL A 213 9.71 -3.28 5.89
N ALA A 214 10.90 -3.45 5.31
CA ALA A 214 11.15 -4.46 4.30
C ALA A 214 10.93 -5.88 4.82
N SER A 215 11.51 -6.21 5.99
CA SER A 215 11.33 -7.51 6.64
C SER A 215 9.86 -7.83 6.95
N VAL A 216 9.10 -6.81 7.39
CA VAL A 216 7.68 -6.98 7.75
C VAL A 216 6.82 -7.19 6.52
N ALA A 217 7.00 -6.38 5.49
CA ALA A 217 6.26 -6.49 4.23
C ALA A 217 6.59 -7.81 3.51
N GLU A 218 7.87 -8.19 3.43
CA GLU A 218 8.29 -9.47 2.85
C GLU A 218 7.68 -10.66 3.60
N ARG A 219 7.74 -10.66 4.93
CA ARG A 219 7.16 -11.74 5.75
C ARG A 219 5.66 -11.85 5.53
N ALA A 220 4.97 -10.72 5.40
CA ALA A 220 3.54 -10.72 5.08
C ALA A 220 3.28 -11.31 3.70
N MET A 221 4.01 -10.87 2.66
CA MET A 221 3.88 -11.38 1.29
C MET A 221 4.16 -12.88 1.18
N ARG A 222 5.23 -13.37 1.81
CA ARG A 222 5.66 -14.79 1.73
C ARG A 222 4.57 -15.78 2.15
N ARG A 223 3.63 -15.38 3.01
CA ARG A 223 2.48 -16.21 3.40
C ARG A 223 1.46 -16.42 2.26
N HIS A 224 1.59 -15.69 1.15
CA HIS A 224 0.63 -15.63 0.06
C HIS A 224 1.22 -15.98 -1.31
N LEU A 225 2.49 -16.43 -1.36
CA LEU A 225 3.21 -16.80 -2.60
C LEU A 225 3.08 -18.29 -2.95
N TRP A 226 2.15 -19.04 -2.34
CA TRP A 226 1.96 -20.48 -2.55
C TRP A 226 1.63 -20.87 -4.01
N TYR A 227 1.20 -19.90 -4.82
CA TYR A 227 0.88 -20.09 -6.23
C TYR A 227 2.07 -19.85 -7.16
N LEU A 228 3.19 -19.31 -6.67
CA LEU A 228 4.38 -19.10 -7.48
C LEU A 228 5.03 -20.46 -7.77
N SER A 229 5.06 -20.83 -9.04
CA SER A 229 5.80 -21.99 -9.56
C SER A 229 6.74 -21.54 -10.66
N GLU A 230 7.78 -22.34 -10.93
CA GLU A 230 8.74 -22.10 -12.02
C GLU A 230 8.06 -21.92 -13.38
N ASN A 231 6.89 -22.54 -13.58
CA ASN A 231 6.11 -22.42 -14.82
C ASN A 231 5.35 -21.09 -14.96
N LEU A 232 5.03 -20.42 -13.83
CA LEU A 232 4.32 -19.15 -13.80
C LEU A 232 5.25 -17.94 -13.77
N ILE A 233 6.49 -18.14 -13.31
CA ILE A 233 7.56 -17.14 -13.36
C ILE A 233 8.38 -17.45 -14.61
N ARG A 234 8.01 -16.86 -15.74
CA ARG A 234 8.86 -16.91 -16.94
C ARG A 234 10.10 -16.05 -16.66
N THR A 235 11.10 -16.58 -15.97
CA THR A 235 12.44 -16.01 -15.97
C THR A 235 12.89 -16.03 -17.41
N GLY A 236 13.10 -14.86 -18.01
CA GLY A 236 13.51 -14.71 -19.40
C GLY A 236 14.88 -15.33 -19.63
N HIS A 237 14.93 -16.65 -19.81
CA HIS A 237 16.00 -17.32 -20.52
C HIS A 237 15.51 -17.51 -21.95
N LEU A 238 15.83 -16.50 -22.76
CA LEU A 238 16.08 -16.69 -24.18
C LEU A 238 17.08 -17.84 -24.30
N ARG A 239 16.62 -18.98 -24.82
CA ARG A 239 17.50 -19.92 -25.51
C ARG A 239 17.62 -19.47 -26.96
#